data_AF-A0ABD3BX23-F1
#
_entry.id   AF-A0ABD3BX23-F1
#
_cell.length_a   1.000
_cell.length_b   1.000
_cell.length_c   1.000
_cell.angle_alpha   90.00
_cell.angle_beta   90.00
_cell.angle_gamma   90.00
#
_symmetry.space_group_name_H-M   'P 1'
#
loop_
_entity.id
_entity.type
_entity.pdbx_description
1 polymer ?
#
loop_
_entity_poly.entity_id
_entity_poly.type
_entity_poly.pdbx_seq_one_letter_code
_entity_poly.pdbx_strand_id
1 'polypeptide(L)'
;MGRTPLMIITDQDPGMRNAIERVLPSTRHRYCMWHIDKKITERVPHCKNPDSSFRKKINEVIWSDVLEPVEFEKAWGDVITEFALNNHIWLGKIFEVRHRWIPAYFRDDPLSGLFRTTSASESVNSFFDRFLNRSSNLVEFFMQYDTALAAQRHAQDQLNSETTISIPTMKTPLPFERHALVIYTKKIFFEVQDAIADACFTCRILSIFDDGQSCVYKIGDASESTFDVVYDSTEDSYKCSCKKYVRMGLLCCHIFLLFKDKKVSAIPDKYILSRWTKNAIRNVSLAGENTITEYDDPLEEHKSVLGQLYSEFYHCVGVYDDDTETLRSIMLYLKDRREAASNKDTSCTSQSTKRRLFQNHLAAEIPRMLSKSTHPRLCIIKEVDDVLNHLLRLQ
;
A
#
# COMPACT_ATOMS: atom_id res chain seq x y z
N MET A 1 -12.60 -16.35 8.83
CA MET A 1 -11.51 -17.18 8.27
C MET A 1 -10.83 -16.40 7.15
N GLY A 2 -9.50 -16.39 7.10
CA GLY A 2 -8.74 -15.59 6.12
C GLY A 2 -8.77 -16.16 4.70
N ARG A 3 -8.69 -15.29 3.69
CA ARG A 3 -8.56 -15.69 2.27
C ARG A 3 -7.11 -16.08 1.97
N THR A 4 -6.90 -17.14 1.20
CA THR A 4 -5.57 -17.51 0.68
C THR A 4 -4.99 -16.36 -0.13
N PRO A 5 -3.73 -15.93 0.14
CA PRO A 5 -3.12 -14.86 -0.63
C PRO A 5 -2.99 -15.29 -2.10
N LEU A 6 -3.26 -14.37 -3.03
CA LEU A 6 -3.08 -14.65 -4.46
C LEU A 6 -1.60 -14.90 -4.82
N MET A 7 -0.70 -14.29 -4.05
CA MET A 7 0.72 -14.27 -4.35
C MET A 7 1.58 -14.11 -3.10
N ILE A 8 2.74 -14.76 -3.10
CA ILE A 8 3.79 -14.60 -2.10
C ILE A 8 5.11 -14.37 -2.81
N ILE A 9 5.85 -13.36 -2.36
CA ILE A 9 7.20 -13.05 -2.82
C ILE A 9 8.16 -13.37 -1.67
N THR A 10 9.15 -14.22 -1.93
CA THR A 10 10.23 -14.52 -0.97
C THR A 10 11.58 -14.35 -1.61
N ASP A 11 12.63 -14.43 -0.83
CA ASP A 11 13.96 -14.76 -1.32
C ASP A 11 14.05 -16.18 -1.90
N GLN A 12 15.23 -16.55 -2.41
CA GLN A 12 15.47 -17.85 -3.05
C GLN A 12 15.73 -18.94 -2.02
N ASP A 13 14.77 -19.16 -1.13
CA ASP A 13 14.83 -20.22 -0.12
C ASP A 13 14.06 -21.48 -0.58
N PRO A 14 14.72 -22.64 -0.69
CA PRO A 14 14.07 -23.89 -1.07
C PRO A 14 13.02 -24.38 -0.06
N GLY A 15 13.22 -24.11 1.23
CA GLY A 15 12.29 -24.49 2.30
C GLY A 15 10.97 -23.74 2.18
N MET A 16 11.04 -22.42 2.04
CA MET A 16 9.88 -21.55 1.79
C MET A 16 9.13 -21.96 0.53
N ARG A 17 9.85 -22.27 -0.56
CA ARG A 17 9.22 -22.77 -1.79
C ARG A 17 8.39 -24.03 -1.51
N ASN A 18 9.01 -25.06 -0.92
CA ASN A 18 8.33 -26.33 -0.68
C ASN A 18 7.17 -26.17 0.30
N ALA A 19 7.32 -25.33 1.32
CA ALA A 19 6.27 -25.04 2.29
C ALA A 19 5.08 -24.32 1.65
N ILE A 20 5.32 -23.30 0.82
CA ILE A 20 4.26 -22.57 0.10
C ILE A 20 3.54 -23.49 -0.88
N GLU A 21 4.27 -24.26 -1.69
CA GLU A 21 3.69 -25.21 -2.64
C GLU A 21 2.81 -26.27 -1.94
N ARG A 22 3.18 -26.68 -0.72
CA ARG A 22 2.42 -27.66 0.08
C ARG A 22 1.22 -27.07 0.83
N VAL A 23 1.40 -25.92 1.49
CA VAL A 23 0.38 -25.34 2.39
C VAL A 23 -0.59 -24.44 1.64
N LEU A 24 -0.11 -23.76 0.59
CA LEU A 24 -0.86 -22.78 -0.18
C LEU A 24 -0.75 -23.07 -1.70
N PRO A 25 -1.29 -24.21 -2.17
CA PRO A 25 -1.08 -24.67 -3.55
C PRO A 25 -1.70 -23.73 -4.61
N SER A 26 -2.72 -22.95 -4.25
CA SER A 26 -3.34 -21.95 -5.12
C SER A 26 -2.58 -20.61 -5.16
N THR A 27 -1.59 -20.43 -4.29
CA THR A 27 -0.81 -19.18 -4.18
C THR A 27 0.35 -19.19 -5.16
N ARG A 28 0.50 -18.11 -5.93
CA ARG A 28 1.63 -18.00 -6.85
C ARG A 28 2.88 -17.54 -6.11
N HIS A 29 3.90 -18.40 -6.08
CA HIS A 29 5.18 -18.13 -5.44
C HIS A 29 6.17 -17.47 -6.39
N ARG A 30 6.89 -16.45 -5.89
CA ARG A 30 7.85 -15.66 -6.66
C ARG A 30 9.12 -15.36 -5.90
N TYR A 31 10.18 -15.12 -6.66
CA TYR A 31 11.42 -14.62 -6.09
C TYR A 31 11.49 -13.10 -6.13
N CYS A 32 11.98 -12.55 -5.03
CA CYS A 32 12.23 -11.14 -4.84
C CYS A 32 13.29 -10.66 -5.83
N MET A 33 12.89 -9.78 -6.76
CA MET A 33 13.76 -9.20 -7.76
C MET A 33 14.92 -8.43 -7.12
N TRP A 34 14.68 -7.68 -6.05
CA TRP A 34 15.73 -6.92 -5.38
C TRP A 34 16.85 -7.83 -4.83
N HIS A 35 16.50 -8.96 -4.20
CA HIS A 35 17.50 -9.92 -3.73
C HIS A 35 18.30 -10.53 -4.88
N ILE A 36 17.66 -10.75 -6.03
CA ILE A 36 18.32 -11.24 -7.24
C ILE A 36 19.25 -10.16 -7.80
N ASP A 37 18.77 -8.94 -7.91
CA ASP A 37 19.52 -7.77 -8.39
C ASP A 37 20.76 -7.45 -7.54
N LYS A 38 20.62 -7.57 -6.22
CA LYS A 38 21.74 -7.49 -5.27
C LYS A 38 22.76 -8.59 -5.53
N LYS A 39 22.32 -9.84 -5.69
CA LYS A 39 23.20 -10.97 -6.02
C LYS A 39 23.87 -10.79 -7.38
N ILE A 40 23.19 -10.22 -8.38
CA ILE A 40 23.80 -9.86 -9.68
C ILE A 40 24.94 -8.87 -9.43
N THR A 41 24.70 -7.84 -8.60
CA THR A 41 25.69 -6.82 -8.27
C THR A 41 26.91 -7.40 -7.53
N GLU A 42 26.69 -8.34 -6.62
CA GLU A 42 27.75 -9.00 -5.84
C GLU A 42 28.55 -10.02 -6.67
N ARG A 43 27.88 -10.77 -7.55
CA ARG A 43 28.48 -11.93 -8.26
C ARG A 43 29.04 -11.60 -9.63
N VAL A 44 28.57 -10.53 -10.27
CA VAL A 44 29.04 -10.13 -11.61
C VAL A 44 30.10 -9.04 -11.49
N PRO A 45 31.37 -9.29 -11.88
CA PRO A 45 32.44 -8.31 -11.75
C PRO A 45 32.14 -6.97 -12.43
N HIS A 46 31.46 -7.02 -13.57
CA HIS A 46 31.05 -5.85 -14.36
C HIS A 46 30.05 -4.94 -13.64
N CYS A 47 29.37 -5.41 -12.58
CA CYS A 47 28.44 -4.61 -11.78
C CYS A 47 29.08 -3.88 -10.58
N LYS A 48 30.38 -4.09 -10.30
CA LYS A 48 31.04 -3.47 -9.14
C LYS A 48 31.08 -1.94 -9.20
N ASN A 49 31.05 -1.37 -10.41
CA ASN A 49 30.85 0.05 -10.61
C ASN A 49 29.35 0.33 -10.87
N PRO A 50 28.67 1.12 -10.03
CA PRO A 50 27.26 1.46 -10.21
C PRO A 50 26.98 2.19 -11.54
N ASP A 51 27.97 2.89 -12.10
CA ASP A 51 27.86 3.60 -13.38
C ASP A 51 28.34 2.77 -14.59
N SER A 52 28.63 1.49 -14.39
CA SER A 52 29.00 0.61 -15.49
C SER A 52 27.89 0.56 -16.55
N SER A 53 28.32 0.56 -17.83
CA SER A 53 27.42 0.37 -18.97
C SER A 53 26.59 -0.91 -18.83
N PHE A 54 27.19 -1.96 -18.27
CA PHE A 54 26.52 -3.21 -17.95
C PHE A 54 25.34 -3.00 -16.98
N ARG A 55 25.58 -2.32 -15.84
CA ARG A 55 24.55 -2.12 -14.81
C ARG A 55 23.33 -1.38 -15.34
N LYS A 56 23.54 -0.37 -16.19
CA LYS A 56 22.44 0.37 -16.83
C LYS A 56 21.63 -0.55 -17.76
N LYS A 57 22.30 -1.22 -18.70
CA LYS A 57 21.66 -2.12 -19.67
C LYS A 57 20.94 -3.29 -19.02
N ILE A 58 21.56 -3.96 -18.04
CA ILE A 58 20.94 -5.11 -17.38
C ILE A 58 19.74 -4.67 -16.52
N ASN A 59 19.79 -3.49 -15.89
CA ASN A 59 18.68 -2.97 -15.13
C ASN A 59 17.50 -2.57 -16.02
N GLU A 60 17.77 -1.94 -17.16
CA GLU A 60 16.76 -1.62 -18.16
C GLU A 60 16.02 -2.88 -18.62
N VAL A 61 16.73 -4.00 -18.80
CA VAL A 61 16.12 -5.28 -19.20
C VAL A 61 15.35 -5.94 -18.05
N ILE A 62 15.94 -6.04 -16.85
CA ILE A 62 15.36 -6.75 -15.69
C ILE A 62 14.13 -6.03 -15.15
N TRP A 63 14.20 -4.70 -15.02
CA TRP A 63 13.16 -3.87 -14.42
C TRP A 63 12.17 -3.34 -15.46
N SER A 64 12.25 -3.81 -16.69
CA SER A 64 11.30 -3.43 -17.72
C SER A 64 9.90 -3.93 -17.40
N ASP A 65 8.99 -2.98 -17.35
CA ASP A 65 7.56 -3.19 -17.22
C ASP A 65 6.87 -3.35 -18.60
N VAL A 66 7.63 -3.17 -19.67
CA VAL A 66 7.11 -3.10 -21.05
C VAL A 66 7.37 -4.35 -21.90
N LEU A 67 8.44 -5.09 -21.61
CA LEU A 67 8.87 -6.23 -22.44
C LEU A 67 7.96 -7.45 -22.29
N GLU A 68 7.69 -8.11 -23.42
CA GLU A 68 7.14 -9.47 -23.49
C GLU A 68 8.23 -10.53 -23.25
N PRO A 69 7.90 -11.78 -22.87
CA PRO A 69 8.88 -12.83 -22.58
C PRO A 69 9.92 -13.03 -23.68
N VAL A 70 9.51 -13.01 -24.96
CA VAL A 70 10.40 -13.20 -26.12
C VAL A 70 11.36 -12.00 -26.27
N GLU A 71 10.86 -10.78 -26.10
CA GLU A 71 11.66 -9.56 -26.19
C GLU A 71 12.67 -9.49 -25.04
N PHE A 72 12.24 -9.88 -23.83
CA PHE A 72 13.11 -10.01 -22.67
C PHE A 72 14.24 -11.02 -22.92
N GLU A 73 13.93 -12.22 -23.41
CA GLU A 73 14.95 -13.25 -23.67
C GLU A 73 15.98 -12.78 -24.69
N LYS A 74 15.54 -12.08 -25.74
CA LYS A 74 16.43 -11.47 -26.71
C LYS A 74 17.31 -10.39 -26.08
N ALA A 75 16.71 -9.40 -25.42
CA ALA A 75 17.44 -8.29 -24.82
C ALA A 75 18.43 -8.77 -23.72
N TRP A 76 18.03 -9.79 -22.94
CA TRP A 76 18.92 -10.46 -22.00
C TRP A 76 20.09 -11.12 -22.73
N GLY A 77 19.83 -11.90 -23.79
CA GLY A 77 20.86 -12.55 -24.59
C GLY A 77 21.86 -11.56 -25.20
N ASP A 78 21.36 -10.43 -25.71
CA ASP A 78 22.18 -9.36 -26.29
C ASP A 78 23.14 -8.78 -25.23
N VAL A 79 22.64 -8.47 -24.03
CA VAL A 79 23.46 -7.96 -22.92
C VAL A 79 24.47 -9.02 -22.44
N ILE A 80 24.08 -10.28 -22.31
CA ILE A 80 25.00 -11.34 -21.85
C ILE A 80 26.12 -11.58 -22.89
N THR A 81 25.80 -11.48 -24.18
CA THR A 81 26.77 -11.65 -25.28
C THR A 81 27.73 -10.46 -25.35
N GLU A 82 27.22 -9.24 -25.27
CA GLU A 82 28.02 -8.00 -25.33
C GLU A 82 29.13 -7.98 -24.27
N PHE A 83 28.84 -8.47 -23.06
CA PHE A 83 29.78 -8.48 -21.94
C PHE A 83 30.51 -9.83 -21.76
N ALA A 84 30.43 -10.74 -22.74
CA ALA A 84 31.08 -12.05 -22.73
C ALA A 84 30.74 -12.91 -21.49
N LEU A 85 29.50 -12.84 -21.01
CA LEU A 85 29.01 -13.53 -19.81
C LEU A 85 28.30 -14.87 -20.11
N ASN A 86 28.35 -15.34 -21.35
CA ASN A 86 27.66 -16.56 -21.80
C ASN A 86 27.97 -17.82 -20.95
N ASN A 87 29.21 -17.94 -20.45
CA ASN A 87 29.65 -19.08 -19.66
C ASN A 87 29.50 -18.88 -18.15
N HIS A 88 28.86 -17.80 -17.71
CA HIS A 88 28.72 -17.50 -16.29
C HIS A 88 27.64 -18.39 -15.65
N ILE A 89 28.08 -19.47 -14.99
CA ILE A 89 27.24 -20.53 -14.42
C ILE A 89 26.05 -19.98 -13.62
N TRP A 90 26.28 -18.98 -12.77
CA TRP A 90 25.21 -18.44 -11.93
C TRP A 90 24.19 -17.61 -12.73
N LEU A 91 24.61 -16.93 -13.80
CA LEU A 91 23.69 -16.20 -14.68
C LEU A 91 22.86 -17.17 -15.54
N GLY A 92 23.43 -18.31 -15.92
CA GLY A 92 22.65 -19.41 -16.51
C GLY A 92 21.56 -19.91 -15.56
N LYS A 93 21.93 -20.23 -14.31
CA LYS A 93 20.97 -20.70 -13.29
C LYS A 93 19.85 -19.71 -12.99
N ILE A 94 20.16 -18.40 -12.90
CA ILE A 94 19.13 -17.39 -12.62
C ILE A 94 18.18 -17.19 -13.80
N PHE A 95 18.70 -17.36 -15.03
CA PHE A 95 17.93 -17.29 -16.25
C PHE A 95 17.01 -18.51 -16.43
N GLU A 96 17.41 -19.71 -16.01
CA GLU A 96 16.54 -20.90 -16.00
C GLU A 96 15.26 -20.67 -15.18
N VAL A 97 15.37 -19.93 -14.08
CA VAL A 97 14.24 -19.59 -13.21
C VAL A 97 13.62 -18.21 -13.52
N ARG A 98 13.89 -17.61 -14.68
CA ARG A 98 13.40 -16.27 -15.09
C ARG A 98 11.88 -16.10 -14.93
N HIS A 99 11.12 -17.14 -15.25
CA HIS A 99 9.67 -17.20 -15.08
C HIS A 99 9.19 -17.07 -13.62
N ARG A 100 10.08 -17.02 -12.62
CA ARG A 100 9.78 -16.84 -11.19
C ARG A 100 10.04 -15.43 -10.67
N TRP A 101 10.74 -14.59 -11.43
CA TRP A 101 11.15 -13.26 -10.95
C TRP A 101 11.07 -12.13 -11.98
N ILE A 102 11.08 -12.43 -13.29
CA ILE A 102 11.07 -11.40 -14.34
C ILE A 102 9.65 -10.88 -14.59
N PRO A 103 9.40 -9.55 -14.53
CA PRO A 103 8.06 -8.97 -14.72
C PRO A 103 7.33 -9.39 -16.00
N ALA A 104 8.06 -9.58 -17.10
CA ALA A 104 7.51 -10.00 -18.39
C ALA A 104 6.65 -11.28 -18.31
N TYR A 105 6.99 -12.22 -17.41
CA TYR A 105 6.27 -13.49 -17.25
C TYR A 105 5.01 -13.40 -16.39
N PHE A 106 4.72 -12.22 -15.86
CA PHE A 106 3.72 -12.01 -14.82
C PHE A 106 2.82 -10.82 -15.06
N ARG A 107 2.87 -10.30 -16.28
CA ARG A 107 2.26 -9.04 -16.65
C ARG A 107 0.75 -9.02 -16.40
N ASP A 108 0.13 -10.18 -16.55
CA ASP A 108 -1.31 -10.38 -16.40
C ASP A 108 -1.77 -10.66 -14.96
N ASP A 109 -0.84 -10.70 -14.01
CA ASP A 109 -1.18 -11.05 -12.64
C ASP A 109 -1.52 -9.81 -11.80
N PRO A 110 -2.54 -9.90 -10.92
CA PRO A 110 -2.92 -8.79 -10.05
C PRO A 110 -1.86 -8.61 -8.96
N LEU A 111 -0.92 -7.71 -9.20
CA LEU A 111 0.28 -7.58 -8.37
C LEU A 111 0.10 -6.56 -7.26
N SER A 112 -0.95 -5.75 -7.31
CA SER A 112 -1.30 -4.77 -6.27
C SER A 112 -0.12 -3.87 -5.87
N GLY A 113 0.83 -3.62 -6.78
CA GLY A 113 2.05 -2.84 -6.53
C GLY A 113 3.20 -3.60 -5.85
N LEU A 114 3.05 -4.91 -5.58
CA LEU A 114 4.02 -5.71 -4.83
C LEU A 114 5.38 -5.89 -5.53
N PHE A 115 5.46 -5.75 -6.85
CA PHE A 115 6.76 -5.83 -7.55
C PHE A 115 7.72 -4.71 -7.15
N ARG A 116 7.20 -3.53 -6.79
CA ARG A 116 8.03 -2.43 -6.29
C ARG A 116 8.29 -2.52 -4.79
N THR A 117 7.60 -3.40 -4.06
CA THR A 117 7.73 -3.51 -2.59
C THR A 117 8.85 -4.45 -2.13
N THR A 118 9.63 -5.06 -3.02
CA THR A 118 10.82 -5.80 -2.58
C THR A 118 11.92 -4.90 -2.01
N SER A 119 11.90 -3.60 -2.33
CA SER A 119 12.66 -2.58 -1.58
C SER A 119 12.01 -2.20 -0.25
N ALA A 120 10.72 -2.53 -0.05
CA ALA A 120 9.99 -2.24 1.18
C ALA A 120 10.39 -3.16 2.32
N SER A 121 10.68 -4.45 2.08
CA SER A 121 11.20 -5.35 3.13
C SER A 121 12.54 -4.84 3.67
N GLU A 122 13.40 -4.28 2.83
CA GLU A 122 14.65 -3.65 3.28
C GLU A 122 14.43 -2.28 3.93
N SER A 123 13.46 -1.49 3.48
CA SER A 123 13.08 -0.26 4.22
C SER A 123 12.56 -0.60 5.62
N VAL A 124 11.90 -1.74 5.77
CA VAL A 124 11.43 -2.27 7.06
C VAL A 124 12.63 -2.79 7.86
N ASN A 125 13.50 -3.61 7.26
CA ASN A 125 14.72 -4.10 7.92
C ASN A 125 15.60 -2.94 8.38
N SER A 126 15.88 -1.97 7.50
CA SER A 126 16.64 -0.76 7.81
C SER A 126 15.96 0.10 8.87
N PHE A 127 14.62 0.18 8.87
CA PHE A 127 13.89 0.86 9.92
C PHE A 127 14.12 0.18 11.26
N PHE A 128 13.96 -1.15 11.34
CA PHE A 128 14.16 -1.92 12.57
C PHE A 128 15.63 -1.98 13.01
N ASP A 129 16.59 -2.03 12.09
CA ASP A 129 18.04 -2.01 12.39
C ASP A 129 18.46 -0.75 13.17
N ARG A 130 17.69 0.34 13.10
CA ARG A 130 17.93 1.56 13.89
C ARG A 130 17.55 1.41 15.36
N PHE A 131 16.67 0.47 15.68
CA PHE A 131 16.13 0.24 17.02
C PHE A 131 16.69 -1.03 17.66
N LEU A 132 16.97 -2.05 16.84
CA LEU A 132 17.36 -3.38 17.29
C LEU A 132 18.88 -3.49 17.43
N ASN A 133 19.34 -3.94 18.60
CA ASN A 133 20.74 -4.30 18.80
C ASN A 133 20.93 -5.82 18.66
N ARG A 134 21.93 -6.25 17.89
CA ARG A 134 22.25 -7.67 17.64
C ARG A 134 22.65 -8.42 18.91
N SER A 135 23.06 -7.71 19.96
CA SER A 135 23.44 -8.30 21.26
C SER A 135 22.35 -8.21 22.33
N SER A 136 21.12 -7.79 21.99
CA SER A 136 20.05 -7.64 22.97
C SER A 136 19.47 -8.97 23.43
N ASN A 137 19.13 -9.06 24.71
CA ASN A 137 18.35 -10.18 25.23
C ASN A 137 16.87 -10.05 24.80
N LEU A 138 16.07 -11.12 24.99
CA LEU A 138 14.70 -11.18 24.51
C LEU A 138 13.81 -10.04 25.06
N VAL A 139 14.02 -9.64 26.32
CA VAL A 139 13.24 -8.57 26.96
C VAL A 139 13.59 -7.22 26.33
N GLU A 140 14.87 -6.93 26.17
CA GLU A 140 15.34 -5.72 25.48
C GLU A 140 14.86 -5.66 24.03
N PHE A 141 14.92 -6.79 23.31
CA PHE A 141 14.40 -6.89 21.96
C PHE A 141 12.91 -6.52 21.90
N PHE A 142 12.09 -7.07 22.81
CA PHE A 142 10.66 -6.79 22.83
C PHE A 142 10.36 -5.30 23.09
N MET A 143 11.07 -4.68 24.03
CA MET A 143 10.93 -3.25 24.31
C MET A 143 11.37 -2.38 23.11
N GLN A 144 12.48 -2.72 22.47
CA GLN A 144 12.98 -2.02 21.27
C GLN A 144 12.01 -2.19 20.09
N TYR A 145 11.46 -3.39 19.92
CA TYR A 145 10.48 -3.70 18.88
C TYR A 145 9.18 -2.90 19.07
N ASP A 146 8.65 -2.84 20.29
CA ASP A 146 7.44 -2.04 20.59
C ASP A 146 7.69 -0.54 20.36
N THR A 147 8.88 -0.05 20.73
CA THR A 147 9.31 1.33 20.44
C THR A 147 9.37 1.60 18.93
N ALA A 148 9.91 0.67 18.15
CA ALA A 148 9.97 0.77 16.69
C ALA A 148 8.56 0.79 16.08
N LEU A 149 7.64 -0.07 16.55
CA LEU A 149 6.24 -0.06 16.13
C LEU A 149 5.54 1.26 16.48
N ALA A 150 5.75 1.78 17.68
CA ALA A 150 5.19 3.07 18.10
C ALA A 150 5.69 4.21 17.20
N ALA A 151 6.99 4.24 16.88
CA ALA A 151 7.56 5.21 15.95
C ALA A 151 6.97 5.10 14.53
N GLN A 152 6.77 3.87 14.03
CA GLN A 152 6.15 3.63 12.72
C GLN A 152 4.69 4.11 12.69
N ARG A 153 3.91 3.79 13.73
CA ARG A 153 2.51 4.24 13.87
C ARG A 153 2.43 5.75 13.94
N HIS A 154 3.30 6.39 14.73
CA HIS A 154 3.35 7.84 14.83
C HIS A 154 3.67 8.51 13.49
N ALA A 155 4.62 7.98 12.72
CA ALA A 155 4.91 8.46 11.38
C ALA A 155 3.72 8.29 10.42
N GLN A 156 3.01 7.16 10.50
CA GLN A 156 1.78 6.94 9.73
C GLN A 156 0.68 7.95 10.10
N ASP A 157 0.51 8.24 11.39
CA ASP A 157 -0.48 9.21 11.88
C ASP A 157 -0.15 10.63 11.40
N GLN A 158 1.12 11.02 11.39
CA GLN A 158 1.56 12.29 10.81
C GLN A 158 1.17 12.37 9.33
N LEU A 159 1.47 11.34 8.52
CA LEU A 159 1.12 11.30 7.10
C LEU A 159 -0.40 11.32 6.85
N ASN A 160 -1.17 10.64 7.71
CA ASN A 160 -2.64 10.65 7.66
C ASN A 160 -3.18 12.07 7.98
N SER A 161 -2.60 12.72 8.99
CA SER A 161 -2.97 14.09 9.37
C SER A 161 -2.65 15.07 8.24
N GLU A 162 -1.47 14.98 7.62
CA GLU A 162 -1.09 15.80 6.48
C GLU A 162 -2.02 15.60 5.28
N THR A 163 -2.43 14.35 5.02
CA THR A 163 -3.38 14.01 3.95
C THR A 163 -4.76 14.63 4.18
N THR A 164 -5.12 14.88 5.45
CA THR A 164 -6.41 15.48 5.83
C THR A 164 -6.34 17.01 5.85
N ILE A 165 -5.22 17.57 6.31
CA ILE A 165 -5.06 19.01 6.55
C ILE A 165 -4.62 19.75 5.28
N SER A 166 -3.71 19.17 4.49
CA SER A 166 -3.14 19.81 3.31
C SER A 166 -3.90 19.36 2.07
N ILE A 167 -4.42 20.31 1.30
CA ILE A 167 -5.02 20.06 -0.01
C ILE A 167 -3.92 20.24 -1.07
N PRO A 168 -3.50 19.17 -1.75
CA PRO A 168 -2.59 19.27 -2.90
C PRO A 168 -3.10 20.21 -3.99
N THR A 169 -2.16 20.92 -4.63
CA THR A 169 -2.46 21.72 -5.81
C THR A 169 -2.71 20.81 -7.02
N MET A 170 -3.80 21.07 -7.75
CA MET A 170 -4.09 20.37 -9.00
C MET A 170 -3.22 20.92 -10.14
N LYS A 171 -2.75 20.05 -11.03
CA LYS A 171 -1.97 20.43 -12.23
C LYS A 171 -2.90 20.72 -13.41
N THR A 172 -4.06 20.08 -13.46
CA THR A 172 -5.05 20.27 -14.53
C THR A 172 -6.42 20.60 -13.95
N PRO A 173 -7.30 21.27 -14.72
CA PRO A 173 -8.67 21.55 -14.28
C PRO A 173 -9.63 20.36 -14.48
N LEU A 174 -9.13 19.13 -14.67
CA LEU A 174 -9.96 17.98 -15.05
C LEU A 174 -10.81 17.47 -13.86
N PRO A 175 -12.11 17.17 -14.08
CA PRO A 175 -12.99 16.72 -13.00
C PRO A 175 -12.53 15.43 -12.30
N PHE A 176 -11.97 14.47 -13.04
CA PHE A 176 -11.49 13.22 -12.46
C PHE A 176 -10.17 13.39 -11.67
N GLU A 177 -9.38 14.45 -11.92
CA GLU A 177 -8.25 14.82 -11.05
C GLU A 177 -8.78 15.29 -9.69
N ARG A 178 -9.84 16.10 -9.69
CA ARG A 178 -10.53 16.51 -8.45
C ARG A 178 -11.12 15.31 -7.73
N HIS A 179 -11.71 14.36 -8.45
CA HIS A 179 -12.20 13.12 -7.84
C HIS A 179 -11.06 12.31 -7.18
N ALA A 180 -9.92 12.18 -7.87
CA ALA A 180 -8.73 11.50 -7.34
C ALA A 180 -8.20 12.17 -6.05
N LEU A 181 -8.22 13.50 -5.96
CA LEU A 181 -7.81 14.28 -4.78
C LEU A 181 -8.63 13.95 -3.53
N VAL A 182 -9.93 13.69 -3.71
CA VAL A 182 -10.85 13.37 -2.61
C VAL A 182 -10.60 11.94 -2.12
N ILE A 183 -10.42 10.98 -3.04
CA ILE A 183 -10.39 9.55 -2.73
C ILE A 183 -9.03 9.05 -2.25
N TYR A 184 -7.96 9.41 -2.96
CA TYR A 184 -6.65 8.79 -2.76
C TYR A 184 -5.86 9.45 -1.63
N THR A 185 -4.99 8.67 -0.98
CA THR A 185 -4.00 9.24 -0.06
C THR A 185 -3.10 10.24 -0.80
N LYS A 186 -2.52 11.22 -0.08
CA LYS A 186 -1.74 12.30 -0.70
C LYS A 186 -0.63 11.79 -1.62
N LYS A 187 0.09 10.75 -1.20
CA LYS A 187 1.14 10.10 -1.99
C LYS A 187 0.60 9.50 -3.29
N ILE A 188 -0.48 8.73 -3.21
CA ILE A 188 -1.08 8.09 -4.39
C ILE A 188 -1.72 9.12 -5.31
N PHE A 189 -2.29 10.19 -4.76
CA PHE A 189 -2.80 11.31 -5.55
C PHE A 189 -1.71 11.89 -6.45
N PHE A 190 -0.50 12.13 -5.94
CA PHE A 190 0.59 12.63 -6.79
C PHE A 190 0.98 11.65 -7.90
N GLU A 191 1.05 10.34 -7.62
CA GLU A 191 1.32 9.33 -8.65
C GLU A 191 0.22 9.27 -9.73
N VAL A 192 -1.05 9.45 -9.32
CA VAL A 192 -2.19 9.53 -10.26
C VAL A 192 -2.15 10.85 -11.02
N GLN A 193 -1.85 11.96 -10.37
CA GLN A 193 -1.74 13.29 -10.97
C GLN A 193 -0.65 13.34 -12.04
N ASP A 194 0.50 12.71 -11.80
CA ASP A 194 1.55 12.59 -12.81
C ASP A 194 1.07 11.77 -14.01
N ALA A 195 0.37 10.66 -13.78
CA ALA A 195 -0.24 9.89 -14.88
C ALA A 195 -1.31 10.69 -15.65
N ILE A 196 -2.08 11.55 -14.99
CA ILE A 196 -3.05 12.46 -15.64
C ILE A 196 -2.33 13.55 -16.45
N ALA A 197 -1.23 14.10 -15.93
CA ALA A 197 -0.42 15.07 -16.65
C ALA A 197 0.20 14.44 -17.90
N ASP A 198 0.78 13.24 -17.78
CA ASP A 198 1.30 12.47 -18.92
C ASP A 198 0.21 12.22 -19.97
N ALA A 199 -0.99 11.84 -19.53
CA ALA A 199 -2.12 11.68 -20.44
C ALA A 199 -2.43 12.95 -21.23
N CYS A 200 -2.24 14.13 -20.63
CA CYS A 200 -2.57 15.41 -21.25
C CYS A 200 -1.48 15.97 -22.15
N PHE A 201 -0.21 15.76 -21.79
CA PHE A 201 0.93 16.45 -22.41
C PHE A 201 1.84 15.53 -23.22
N THR A 202 1.83 14.22 -22.97
CA THR A 202 2.75 13.28 -23.62
C THR A 202 2.06 12.21 -24.46
N CYS A 203 0.83 11.83 -24.09
CA CYS A 203 0.09 10.80 -24.80
C CYS A 203 -0.73 11.38 -25.97
N ARG A 204 -0.84 10.62 -27.07
CA ARG A 204 -1.67 10.97 -28.24
C ARG A 204 -2.38 9.75 -28.82
N ILE A 205 -3.60 9.95 -29.33
CA ILE A 205 -4.34 8.93 -30.08
C ILE A 205 -3.78 8.89 -31.51
N LEU A 206 -3.33 7.71 -31.94
CA LEU A 206 -2.77 7.47 -33.28
C LEU A 206 -3.83 6.95 -34.26
N SER A 207 -4.68 6.04 -33.80
CA SER A 207 -5.77 5.48 -34.61
C SER A 207 -6.87 4.91 -33.72
N ILE A 208 -8.08 4.82 -34.26
CA ILE A 208 -9.25 4.26 -33.60
C ILE A 208 -9.83 3.17 -34.51
N PHE A 209 -10.06 2.00 -33.94
CA PHE A 209 -10.78 0.89 -34.60
C PHE A 209 -12.04 0.62 -33.80
N ASP A 210 -13.18 0.61 -34.47
CA ASP A 210 -14.49 0.42 -33.84
C ASP A 210 -15.19 -0.77 -34.51
N ASP A 211 -15.49 -1.81 -33.74
CA ASP A 211 -16.24 -2.99 -34.19
C ASP A 211 -17.72 -2.94 -33.77
N GLY A 212 -18.17 -1.84 -33.16
CA GLY A 212 -19.53 -1.58 -32.71
C GLY A 212 -19.85 -2.05 -31.30
N GLN A 213 -19.11 -3.03 -30.75
CA GLN A 213 -19.24 -3.44 -29.33
C GLN A 213 -18.06 -2.94 -28.50
N SER A 214 -16.87 -2.93 -29.08
CA SER A 214 -15.62 -2.49 -28.50
C SER A 214 -14.89 -1.51 -29.42
N CYS A 215 -14.30 -0.49 -28.81
CA CYS A 215 -13.45 0.47 -29.51
C CYS A 215 -12.01 0.28 -29.06
N VAL A 216 -11.11 0.02 -30.00
CA VAL A 216 -9.67 -0.11 -29.76
C VAL A 216 -8.96 1.18 -30.19
N TYR A 217 -8.37 1.86 -29.20
CA TYR A 217 -7.60 3.08 -29.38
C TYR A 217 -6.12 2.75 -29.34
N LYS A 218 -5.40 3.10 -30.41
CA LYS A 218 -3.92 3.06 -30.41
C LYS A 218 -3.39 4.37 -29.88
N ILE A 219 -2.55 4.30 -28.85
CA ILE A 219 -2.01 5.46 -28.15
C ILE A 219 -0.49 5.41 -28.23
N GLY A 220 0.11 6.52 -28.67
CA GLY A 220 1.55 6.74 -28.55
C GLY A 220 1.86 7.53 -27.30
N ASP A 221 2.90 7.15 -26.57
CA ASP A 221 3.38 7.86 -25.37
C ASP A 221 4.73 8.57 -25.62
N ALA A 222 5.29 9.17 -24.56
CA ALA A 222 6.59 9.85 -24.61
C ALA A 222 7.76 8.94 -25.02
N SER A 223 7.61 7.62 -24.87
CA SER A 223 8.65 6.64 -25.19
C SER A 223 8.61 6.17 -26.64
N GLU A 224 7.76 6.79 -27.47
CA GLU A 224 7.45 6.38 -28.85
C GLU A 224 6.87 4.95 -28.96
N SER A 225 6.55 4.33 -27.83
CA SER A 225 5.90 3.03 -27.78
C SER A 225 4.40 3.19 -28.06
N THR A 226 3.83 2.19 -28.72
CA THR A 226 2.40 2.15 -29.03
C THR A 226 1.66 1.19 -28.13
N PHE A 227 0.59 1.65 -27.51
CA PHE A 227 -0.26 0.87 -26.62
C PHE A 227 -1.70 0.84 -27.11
N ASP A 228 -2.36 -0.30 -26.92
CA ASP A 228 -3.76 -0.47 -27.27
C ASP A 228 -4.61 -0.32 -26.01
N VAL A 229 -5.62 0.54 -26.08
CA VAL A 229 -6.66 0.69 -25.06
C VAL A 229 -7.98 0.25 -25.64
N VAL A 230 -8.52 -0.82 -25.08
CA VAL A 230 -9.83 -1.36 -25.43
C VAL A 230 -10.86 -0.73 -24.50
N TYR A 231 -11.84 -0.06 -25.09
CA TYR A 231 -13.05 0.41 -24.43
C TYR A 231 -14.20 -0.53 -24.78
N ASP A 232 -14.78 -1.17 -23.77
CA ASP A 232 -15.97 -2.00 -23.89
C ASP A 232 -17.19 -1.17 -23.51
N SER A 233 -18.06 -0.92 -24.49
CA SER A 233 -19.27 -0.10 -24.29
C SER A 233 -20.34 -0.80 -23.44
N THR A 234 -20.32 -2.13 -23.37
CA THR A 234 -21.31 -2.93 -22.63
C THR A 234 -21.01 -2.98 -21.14
N GLU A 235 -19.73 -3.15 -20.79
CA GLU A 235 -19.24 -3.15 -19.40
C GLU A 235 -18.81 -1.77 -18.91
N ASP A 236 -18.86 -0.76 -19.78
CA ASP A 236 -18.22 0.57 -19.61
C ASP A 236 -16.76 0.46 -19.14
N SER A 237 -16.03 -0.54 -19.63
CA SER A 237 -14.73 -0.94 -19.10
C SER A 237 -13.57 -0.54 -20.02
N TYR A 238 -12.48 -0.09 -19.42
CA TYR A 238 -11.24 0.31 -20.06
C TYR A 238 -10.13 -0.69 -19.70
N LYS A 239 -9.50 -1.26 -20.71
CA LYS A 239 -8.39 -2.22 -20.57
C LYS A 239 -7.23 -1.74 -21.43
N CYS A 240 -6.05 -1.57 -20.84
CA CYS A 240 -4.86 -1.10 -21.56
C CYS A 240 -3.78 -2.19 -21.64
N SER A 241 -3.14 -2.33 -22.80
CA SER A 241 -2.05 -3.27 -23.04
C SER A 241 -0.81 -3.02 -22.18
N CYS A 242 -0.62 -1.83 -21.60
CA CYS A 242 0.47 -1.57 -20.64
C CYS A 242 0.31 -2.32 -19.30
N LYS A 243 -0.90 -2.85 -19.03
CA LYS A 243 -1.29 -3.61 -17.82
C LYS A 243 -0.99 -2.89 -16.49
N LYS A 244 -0.80 -1.56 -16.46
CA LYS A 244 -0.48 -0.82 -15.22
C LYS A 244 -1.54 -1.03 -14.14
N TYR A 245 -2.81 -1.04 -14.50
CA TYR A 245 -3.90 -1.30 -13.54
C TYR A 245 -3.84 -2.71 -12.97
N VAL A 246 -3.55 -3.73 -13.79
CA VAL A 246 -3.38 -5.11 -13.31
C VAL A 246 -2.18 -5.21 -12.36
N ARG A 247 -1.06 -4.58 -12.71
CA ARG A 247 0.19 -4.66 -11.93
C ARG A 247 0.14 -3.82 -10.63
N MET A 248 -0.36 -2.60 -10.70
CA MET A 248 -0.31 -1.63 -9.58
C MET A 248 -1.66 -1.42 -8.91
N GLY A 249 -2.76 -1.75 -9.57
CA GLY A 249 -4.10 -1.35 -9.12
C GLY A 249 -4.40 0.13 -9.33
N LEU A 250 -3.64 0.80 -10.20
CA LEU A 250 -3.78 2.22 -10.54
C LEU A 250 -3.87 2.39 -12.06
N LEU A 251 -4.75 3.29 -12.51
CA LEU A 251 -4.92 3.59 -13.93
C LEU A 251 -3.65 4.20 -14.54
N CYS A 252 -3.40 3.94 -15.83
CA CYS A 252 -2.31 4.53 -16.59
C CYS A 252 -2.74 5.82 -17.31
N CYS A 253 -1.74 6.60 -17.74
CA CYS A 253 -1.91 7.77 -18.59
C CYS A 253 -2.74 7.46 -19.85
N HIS A 254 -2.54 6.28 -20.46
CA HIS A 254 -3.31 5.83 -21.63
C HIS A 254 -4.82 5.79 -21.37
N ILE A 255 -5.25 5.28 -20.21
CA ILE A 255 -6.69 5.24 -19.86
C ILE A 255 -7.19 6.65 -19.50
N PHE A 256 -6.38 7.45 -18.80
CA PHE A 256 -6.74 8.84 -18.50
C PHE A 256 -6.90 9.71 -19.76
N LEU A 257 -6.15 9.42 -20.84
CA LEU A 257 -6.33 10.09 -22.13
C LEU A 257 -7.73 9.80 -22.69
N LEU A 258 -8.19 8.54 -22.61
CA LEU A 258 -9.56 8.19 -23.01
C LEU A 258 -10.61 8.82 -22.09
N PHE A 259 -10.35 8.92 -20.77
CA PHE A 259 -11.27 9.60 -19.86
C PHE A 259 -11.45 11.07 -20.24
N LYS A 260 -10.37 11.73 -20.66
CA LYS A 260 -10.41 13.09 -21.19
C LYS A 260 -11.21 13.17 -22.49
N ASP A 261 -10.94 12.28 -23.46
CA ASP A 261 -11.65 12.24 -24.75
C ASP A 261 -13.17 11.99 -24.58
N LYS A 262 -13.52 11.01 -23.73
CA LYS A 262 -14.91 10.64 -23.40
C LYS A 262 -15.56 11.55 -22.36
N LYS A 263 -14.87 12.60 -21.89
CA LYS A 263 -15.36 13.56 -20.87
C LYS A 263 -15.89 12.90 -19.60
N VAL A 264 -15.22 11.83 -19.15
CA VAL A 264 -15.53 11.17 -17.87
C VAL A 264 -15.32 12.17 -16.74
N SER A 265 -16.29 12.32 -15.85
CA SER A 265 -16.22 13.30 -14.75
C SER A 265 -15.58 12.73 -13.48
N ALA A 266 -15.69 11.41 -13.27
CA ALA A 266 -15.24 10.72 -12.08
C ALA A 266 -14.62 9.37 -12.45
N ILE A 267 -13.52 9.01 -11.78
CA ILE A 267 -12.94 7.66 -11.88
C ILE A 267 -13.98 6.62 -11.44
N PRO A 268 -14.34 5.63 -12.27
CA PRO A 268 -15.31 4.60 -11.90
C PRO A 268 -14.84 3.76 -10.70
N ASP A 269 -15.77 3.41 -9.81
CA ASP A 269 -15.49 2.68 -8.55
C ASP A 269 -14.78 1.35 -8.76
N LYS A 270 -15.05 0.66 -9.87
CA LYS A 270 -14.38 -0.59 -10.24
C LYS A 270 -12.85 -0.45 -10.38
N TYR A 271 -12.36 0.77 -10.63
CA TYR A 271 -10.93 1.06 -10.73
C TYR A 271 -10.33 1.61 -9.43
N ILE A 272 -11.12 1.79 -8.37
CA ILE A 272 -10.68 2.32 -7.09
C ILE A 272 -10.47 1.16 -6.12
N LEU A 273 -9.21 0.81 -5.87
CA LEU A 273 -8.89 -0.20 -4.85
C LEU A 273 -8.84 0.43 -3.46
N SER A 274 -9.56 -0.17 -2.51
CA SER A 274 -9.62 0.30 -1.11
C SER A 274 -8.26 0.52 -0.47
N ARG A 275 -7.23 -0.24 -0.85
CA ARG A 275 -5.88 -0.11 -0.26
C ARG A 275 -5.19 1.22 -0.55
N TRP A 276 -5.62 1.92 -1.59
CA TRP A 276 -5.03 3.17 -2.04
C TRP A 276 -5.79 4.42 -1.55
N THR A 277 -6.98 4.23 -0.98
CA THR A 277 -7.86 5.32 -0.56
C THR A 277 -7.50 5.84 0.84
N LYS A 278 -7.92 7.06 1.17
CA LYS A 278 -7.76 7.65 2.51
C LYS A 278 -8.42 6.82 3.62
N ASN A 279 -9.42 6.01 3.27
CA ASN A 279 -10.19 5.18 4.19
C ASN A 279 -9.72 3.72 4.26
N ALA A 280 -8.54 3.40 3.70
CA ALA A 280 -8.03 2.02 3.63
C ALA A 280 -8.07 1.26 4.97
N ILE A 281 -7.71 1.93 6.08
CA ILE A 281 -7.67 1.32 7.42
C ILE A 281 -9.08 1.06 7.98
N ARG A 282 -10.05 1.94 7.69
CA ARG A 282 -11.46 1.78 8.14
C ARG A 282 -12.10 0.53 7.53
N ASN A 283 -11.75 0.21 6.28
CA ASN A 283 -12.30 -0.94 5.56
C ASN A 283 -11.68 -2.28 5.98
N VAL A 284 -10.48 -2.29 6.58
CA VAL A 284 -9.85 -3.53 7.08
C VAL A 284 -10.53 -4.02 8.35
N SER A 285 -11.00 -3.12 9.23
CA SER A 285 -11.83 -3.49 10.38
C SER A 285 -13.21 -4.03 9.95
N LEU A 286 -13.79 -3.51 8.87
CA LEU A 286 -15.10 -3.95 8.35
C LEU A 286 -15.04 -5.26 7.54
N ALA A 287 -13.88 -5.63 6.99
CA ALA A 287 -13.72 -6.88 6.25
C ALA A 287 -13.78 -8.15 7.14
N GLY A 288 -13.88 -7.98 8.47
CA GLY A 288 -14.10 -9.03 9.45
C GLY A 288 -15.57 -9.30 9.80
N GLU A 289 -16.49 -8.35 9.59
CA GLU A 289 -17.86 -8.45 10.12
C GLU A 289 -18.88 -7.84 9.15
N ASN A 290 -19.39 -8.67 8.23
CA ASN A 290 -20.73 -8.49 7.67
C ASN A 290 -21.76 -9.12 8.61
N THR A 291 -21.77 -8.66 9.86
CA THR A 291 -22.89 -8.89 10.77
C THR A 291 -23.27 -7.53 11.30
N ILE A 292 -24.51 -7.13 11.05
CA ILE A 292 -25.16 -6.06 11.79
C ILE A 292 -25.17 -6.56 13.24
N THR A 293 -24.20 -6.13 14.03
CA THR A 293 -24.23 -6.26 15.48
C THR A 293 -24.42 -4.87 16.04
N GLU A 294 -25.51 -4.73 16.80
CA GLU A 294 -25.73 -3.62 17.71
C GLU A 294 -24.41 -3.33 18.47
N TYR A 295 -23.92 -2.10 18.36
CA TYR A 295 -22.62 -1.71 18.87
C TYR A 295 -22.67 -1.59 20.41
N ASP A 296 -21.87 -2.41 21.10
CA ASP A 296 -21.69 -2.37 22.56
C ASP A 296 -20.35 -1.68 22.97
N ASP A 297 -19.77 -0.83 22.11
CA ASP A 297 -18.59 -0.01 22.43
C ASP A 297 -18.85 1.52 22.30
N PRO A 298 -18.95 2.25 23.44
CA PRO A 298 -19.17 3.70 23.46
C PRO A 298 -18.10 4.54 22.73
N LEU A 299 -16.89 4.01 22.54
CA LEU A 299 -15.81 4.74 21.88
C LEU A 299 -15.95 4.74 20.35
N GLU A 300 -16.53 3.69 19.78
CA GLU A 300 -16.76 3.57 18.34
C GLU A 300 -18.02 4.33 17.89
N GLU A 301 -19.06 4.38 18.74
CA GLU A 301 -20.23 5.24 18.52
C GLU A 301 -19.82 6.72 18.44
N HIS A 302 -18.98 7.18 19.38
CA HIS A 302 -18.47 8.56 19.39
C HIS A 302 -17.69 8.89 18.10
N LYS A 303 -16.88 7.97 17.59
CA LYS A 303 -16.11 8.18 16.36
C LYS A 303 -17.00 8.17 15.11
N SER A 304 -18.03 7.33 15.08
CA SER A 304 -19.03 7.28 14.00
C SER A 304 -19.83 8.59 13.93
N VAL A 305 -20.34 9.05 15.06
CA VAL A 305 -21.08 10.33 15.17
C VAL A 305 -20.19 11.51 14.78
N LEU A 306 -18.92 11.51 15.21
CA LEU A 306 -17.97 12.55 14.81
C LEU A 306 -17.69 12.55 13.30
N GLY A 307 -17.59 11.37 12.68
CA GLY A 307 -17.41 11.23 11.24
C GLY A 307 -18.59 11.76 10.44
N GLN A 308 -19.82 11.43 10.87
CA GLN A 308 -21.06 11.94 10.26
C GLN A 308 -21.19 13.45 10.40
N LEU A 309 -20.81 14.00 11.56
CA LEU A 309 -20.81 15.45 11.79
C LEU A 309 -19.87 16.18 10.82
N TYR A 310 -18.65 15.65 10.62
CA TYR A 310 -17.72 16.26 9.67
C TYR A 310 -18.23 16.18 8.23
N SER A 311 -18.79 15.04 7.80
CA SER A 311 -19.32 14.92 6.43
C SER A 311 -20.46 15.89 6.17
N GLU A 312 -21.37 16.06 7.13
CA GLU A 312 -22.50 16.96 7.00
C GLU A 312 -22.04 18.43 6.98
N PHE A 313 -21.07 18.79 7.82
CA PHE A 313 -20.49 20.13 7.82
C PHE A 313 -19.85 20.48 6.47
N TYR A 314 -19.03 19.60 5.93
CA TYR A 314 -18.40 19.83 4.62
C TYR A 314 -19.41 19.81 3.47
N HIS A 315 -20.49 19.02 3.58
CA HIS A 315 -21.59 19.04 2.62
C HIS A 315 -22.30 20.40 2.62
N CYS A 316 -22.66 20.94 3.78
CA CYS A 316 -23.26 22.26 3.91
C CYS A 316 -22.35 23.38 3.36
N VAL A 317 -21.04 23.33 3.66
CA VAL A 317 -20.10 24.31 3.11
C VAL A 317 -20.01 24.20 1.57
N GLY A 318 -20.09 22.98 1.02
CA GLY A 318 -20.04 22.76 -0.42
C GLY A 318 -21.33 23.10 -1.18
N VAL A 319 -22.51 22.95 -0.55
CA VAL A 319 -23.81 23.25 -1.17
C VAL A 319 -24.12 24.76 -1.15
N TYR A 320 -23.65 25.47 -0.13
CA TYR A 320 -23.95 26.89 0.08
C TYR A 320 -22.75 27.81 -0.16
N ASP A 321 -21.77 27.40 -0.96
CA ASP A 321 -20.53 28.18 -1.22
C ASP A 321 -20.82 29.59 -1.78
N ASP A 322 -21.89 29.74 -2.57
CA ASP A 322 -22.34 31.01 -3.13
C ASP A 322 -23.31 31.81 -2.21
N ASP A 323 -23.82 31.20 -1.13
CA ASP A 323 -24.76 31.82 -0.18
C ASP A 323 -24.05 32.20 1.13
N THR A 324 -23.47 33.39 1.11
CA THR A 324 -22.69 33.95 2.22
C THR A 324 -23.53 34.27 3.46
N GLU A 325 -24.86 34.44 3.35
CA GLU A 325 -25.72 34.65 4.52
C GLU A 325 -25.95 33.33 5.27
N THR A 326 -26.23 32.25 4.53
CA THR A 326 -26.41 30.92 5.11
C THR A 326 -25.12 30.41 5.76
N LEU A 327 -23.96 30.58 5.12
CA LEU A 327 -22.66 30.24 5.71
C LEU A 327 -22.36 31.05 7.00
N ARG A 328 -22.73 32.34 7.05
CA ARG A 328 -22.59 33.15 8.27
C ARG A 328 -23.49 32.66 9.40
N SER A 329 -24.72 32.24 9.09
CA SER A 329 -25.65 31.73 10.09
C SER A 329 -25.14 30.43 10.75
N ILE A 330 -24.57 29.53 9.95
CA ILE A 330 -23.95 28.28 10.42
C ILE A 330 -22.70 28.58 11.26
N MET A 331 -21.86 29.53 10.83
CA MET A 331 -20.70 29.95 11.60
C MET A 331 -21.09 30.57 12.96
N LEU A 332 -22.14 31.39 13.01
CA LEU A 332 -22.65 31.98 14.25
C LEU A 332 -23.18 30.91 15.21
N TYR A 333 -23.94 29.94 14.70
CA TYR A 333 -24.42 28.80 15.48
C TYR A 333 -23.28 28.01 16.13
N LEU A 334 -22.20 27.75 15.39
CA LEU A 334 -21.03 27.03 15.92
C LEU A 334 -20.24 27.84 16.95
N LYS A 335 -20.17 29.17 16.80
CA LYS A 335 -19.54 30.06 17.78
C LYS A 335 -20.31 30.09 19.10
N ASP A 336 -21.64 30.15 19.05
CA ASP A 336 -22.51 30.12 20.23
C ASP A 336 -22.35 28.81 21.02
N ARG A 337 -22.34 27.66 20.33
CA ARG A 337 -22.10 26.36 20.97
C ARG A 337 -20.71 26.22 21.57
N ARG A 338 -19.69 26.83 20.97
CA ARG A 338 -18.32 26.86 21.50
C ARG A 338 -18.24 27.64 22.81
N GLU A 339 -18.93 28.78 22.89
CA GLU A 339 -18.98 29.60 24.11
C GLU A 339 -19.75 28.89 25.23
N ALA A 340 -20.82 28.16 24.91
CA ALA A 340 -21.56 27.34 25.88
C ALA A 340 -20.74 26.15 26.44
N ALA A 341 -19.82 25.58 25.64
CA ALA A 341 -18.95 24.47 26.06
C ALA A 341 -17.81 24.93 26.98
N SER A 342 -17.24 26.12 26.72
CA SER A 342 -16.15 26.67 27.53
C SER A 342 -16.53 26.98 28.99
N ASN A 343 -17.83 27.06 29.30
CA ASN A 343 -18.35 27.30 30.65
C ASN A 343 -18.55 26.01 31.48
N LYS A 344 -18.26 24.81 30.96
CA LYS A 344 -18.58 23.52 31.59
C LYS A 344 -17.39 22.74 32.18
N ASP A 345 -16.14 23.13 31.92
CA ASP A 345 -14.95 22.30 32.21
C ASP A 345 -14.36 22.40 33.64
N THR A 346 -15.11 22.88 34.64
CA THR A 346 -14.57 23.07 36.01
C THR A 346 -14.89 21.97 37.03
N SER A 347 -15.27 20.74 36.65
CA SER A 347 -15.35 19.65 37.65
C SER A 347 -15.18 18.21 37.12
N CYS A 348 -14.21 17.49 37.73
CA CYS A 348 -14.18 16.04 38.04
C CYS A 348 -12.99 15.19 37.50
N THR A 349 -11.88 15.26 38.26
CA THR A 349 -11.02 14.23 38.90
C THR A 349 -10.42 12.98 38.19
N SER A 350 -9.17 12.69 38.57
CA SER A 350 -8.08 12.05 37.81
C SER A 350 -7.61 10.64 38.25
N GLN A 351 -8.43 9.80 38.89
CA GLN A 351 -7.92 8.53 39.47
C GLN A 351 -8.53 7.21 38.98
N SER A 352 -9.73 7.19 38.38
CA SER A 352 -10.34 5.94 37.88
C SER A 352 -9.77 5.48 36.52
N THR A 353 -9.17 6.40 35.76
CA THR A 353 -8.77 6.18 34.36
C THR A 353 -7.56 5.24 34.21
N LYS A 354 -6.61 5.24 35.15
CA LYS A 354 -5.36 4.48 35.01
C LYS A 354 -5.55 2.96 35.13
N ARG A 355 -6.46 2.51 36.00
CA ARG A 355 -6.73 1.07 36.19
C ARG A 355 -7.50 0.48 35.01
N ARG A 356 -8.41 1.26 34.43
CA ARG A 356 -9.20 0.89 33.25
C ARG A 356 -8.36 0.83 31.98
N LEU A 357 -7.39 1.74 31.82
CA LEU A 357 -6.45 1.73 30.70
C LEU A 357 -5.56 0.46 30.68
N PHE A 358 -5.18 -0.06 31.86
CA PHE A 358 -4.32 -1.23 31.95
C PHE A 358 -5.06 -2.55 31.63
N GLN A 359 -6.33 -2.67 32.02
CA GLN A 359 -7.14 -3.87 31.73
C GLN A 359 -7.57 -3.94 30.26
N ASN A 360 -7.86 -2.80 29.64
CA ASN A 360 -8.24 -2.74 28.23
C ASN A 360 -7.07 -3.09 27.29
N HIS A 361 -5.82 -2.98 27.74
CA HIS A 361 -4.65 -3.28 26.91
C HIS A 361 -4.28 -4.77 26.85
N LEU A 362 -4.70 -5.56 27.86
CA LEU A 362 -4.28 -6.96 28.02
C LEU A 362 -5.40 -7.98 27.73
N ALA A 363 -6.65 -7.55 27.53
CA ALA A 363 -7.80 -8.39 27.22
C ALA A 363 -7.99 -9.62 28.14
N ALA A 364 -7.57 -9.51 29.41
CA ALA A 364 -7.77 -10.53 30.44
C ALA A 364 -8.04 -9.89 31.81
N GLU A 365 -8.95 -10.48 32.60
CA GLU A 365 -9.14 -10.08 34.00
C GLU A 365 -8.01 -10.60 34.88
N ILE A 366 -7.44 -9.71 35.69
CA ILE A 366 -6.40 -10.06 36.67
C ILE A 366 -7.00 -11.00 37.73
N PRO A 367 -6.48 -12.23 37.93
CA PRO A 367 -6.99 -13.15 38.94
C PRO A 367 -6.87 -12.56 40.35
N ARG A 368 -7.93 -12.71 41.17
CA ARG A 368 -8.07 -12.07 42.50
C ARG A 368 -7.14 -12.60 43.61
N MET A 369 -6.19 -13.48 43.33
CA MET A 369 -5.39 -14.15 44.37
C MET A 369 -3.89 -14.09 44.07
N LEU A 370 -3.25 -12.95 44.36
CA LEU A 370 -1.83 -12.92 44.72
C LEU A 370 -1.66 -11.96 45.90
N SER A 371 -1.75 -12.52 47.11
CA SER A 371 -1.47 -11.84 48.35
C SER A 371 -0.01 -11.38 48.38
N LYS A 372 0.17 -10.06 48.43
CA LYS A 372 1.33 -9.29 48.92
C LYS A 372 2.61 -10.12 49.16
N SER A 373 3.57 -10.06 48.24
CA SER A 373 4.99 -10.15 48.60
C SER A 373 5.70 -8.88 48.14
N THR A 374 6.22 -8.14 49.11
CA THR A 374 6.98 -6.91 48.96
C THR A 374 8.35 -7.18 48.34
N HIS A 375 8.44 -7.32 47.00
CA HIS A 375 9.67 -6.97 46.25
C HIS A 375 9.42 -6.91 44.72
N PRO A 376 9.64 -5.77 44.04
CA PRO A 376 9.28 -5.57 42.63
C PRO A 376 10.07 -6.39 41.60
N ARG A 377 11.20 -7.01 41.97
CA ARG A 377 12.10 -7.70 41.02
C ARG A 377 11.86 -9.22 40.90
N LEU A 378 11.06 -9.81 41.78
CA LEU A 378 10.83 -11.27 41.80
C LEU A 378 9.50 -11.70 41.15
N CYS A 379 8.53 -10.80 40.95
CA CYS A 379 7.26 -11.15 40.29
C CYS A 379 7.42 -11.40 38.78
N ILE A 380 8.22 -10.58 38.09
CA ILE A 380 8.36 -10.66 36.62
C ILE A 380 9.03 -11.99 36.19
N ILE A 381 9.98 -12.49 36.99
CA ILE A 381 10.70 -13.72 36.68
C ILE A 381 9.77 -14.95 36.81
N LYS A 382 8.92 -14.99 37.85
CA LYS A 382 7.94 -16.07 38.00
C LYS A 382 6.84 -16.05 36.94
N GLU A 383 6.36 -14.86 36.58
CA GLU A 383 5.34 -14.72 35.53
C GLU A 383 5.83 -15.17 34.15
N VAL A 384 7.10 -14.93 33.83
CA VAL A 384 7.70 -15.37 32.56
C VAL A 384 7.98 -16.88 32.56
N ASP A 385 8.46 -17.44 33.69
CA ASP A 385 8.72 -18.89 33.81
C ASP A 385 7.42 -19.71 33.76
N ASP A 386 6.32 -19.24 34.35
CA ASP A 386 5.03 -19.96 34.33
C ASP A 386 4.39 -19.93 32.93
N VAL A 387 4.54 -18.83 32.18
CA VAL A 387 4.08 -18.72 30.78
C VAL A 387 4.92 -19.60 29.85
N LEU A 388 6.25 -19.63 30.02
CA LEU A 388 7.14 -20.50 29.25
C LEU A 388 6.87 -21.99 29.52
N ASN A 389 6.65 -22.37 30.78
CA ASN A 389 6.32 -23.75 31.14
C ASN A 389 4.94 -24.19 30.63
N HIS A 390 3.99 -23.27 30.49
CA HIS A 390 2.68 -23.58 29.90
C HIS A 390 2.79 -23.81 28.39
N LEU A 391 3.57 -22.99 27.69
CA LEU A 391 3.82 -23.12 26.24
C LEU A 391 4.61 -24.39 25.89
N LEU A 392 5.55 -24.82 26.74
CA LEU A 392 6.33 -26.05 26.55
C LEU A 392 5.53 -27.34 26.78
N ARG A 393 4.38 -27.28 27.46
CA ARG A 393 3.48 -28.45 27.63
C ARG A 393 2.47 -28.63 26.50
N LEU A 394 2.45 -27.71 25.53
CA LEU A 394 1.55 -27.71 24.37
C LEU A 394 2.23 -28.11 23.06
N GLN A 395 3.50 -28.56 23.11
CA GLN A 395 4.22 -29.28 22.06
C GLN A 395 4.45 -30.72 22.50
#